data_AF-A0A7J7NH94-F1
#
_entry.id   AF-A0A7J7NH94-F1
#
_cell.length_a   1.000
_cell.length_b   1.000
_cell.length_c   1.000
_cell.angle_alpha   90.00
_cell.angle_beta   90.00
_cell.angle_gamma   90.00
#
_symmetry.space_group_name_H-M   'P 1'
#
loop_
_entity.id
_entity.type
_entity.pdbx_description
1 polymer ?
#
loop_
_entity_poly.entity_id
_entity_poly.type
_entity_poly.pdbx_seq_one_letter_code
_entity_poly.pdbx_strand_id
1 'polypeptide(L)'
;MDGYAVVASDGPGEYLVITESRAGNDGIGVTITPGTVAYVTTGGPIPDGANAVVQVEDTEEVIQALGELKRVRILMQARHGLDIRPVGCDIEKDTVVLKAGEQVGPAEIGLLATVGVMEVKVHPSPTIAVLSTGDELVEATTGCLSRGQVLRIWDEYSFVREVSFEKFTLRLTCGHLIEARSTRAVGDFRFMGSEQGLTEGYTVQCDILLKEDGWGHTPMREI
;
A
#
# COMPACT_ATOMS: atom_id res chain seq x y z
N MET A 1 14.29 -12.10 -6.11
CA MET A 1 15.60 -12.62 -5.69
C MET A 1 16.63 -12.10 -6.66
N ASP A 2 17.84 -11.88 -6.19
CA ASP A 2 18.97 -11.49 -7.03
C ASP A 2 19.57 -12.76 -7.64
N GLY A 3 19.96 -12.72 -8.90
CA GLY A 3 20.40 -13.93 -9.59
C GLY A 3 20.55 -13.75 -11.09
N TYR A 4 20.29 -14.82 -11.83
CA TYR A 4 20.46 -14.87 -13.27
C TYR A 4 19.19 -15.32 -13.96
N ALA A 5 18.70 -14.52 -14.91
CA ALA A 5 17.63 -14.88 -15.82
C ALA A 5 18.18 -15.84 -16.89
N VAL A 6 17.54 -16.99 -17.02
CA VAL A 6 18.00 -18.12 -17.84
C VAL A 6 16.88 -18.64 -18.75
N VAL A 7 17.27 -19.43 -19.75
CA VAL A 7 16.35 -20.35 -20.43
C VAL A 7 16.35 -21.66 -19.66
N ALA A 8 15.24 -22.00 -19.02
CA ALA A 8 15.15 -23.14 -18.09
C ALA A 8 15.55 -24.48 -18.74
N SER A 9 15.37 -24.66 -20.05
CA SER A 9 15.76 -25.88 -20.75
C SER A 9 17.28 -26.09 -20.86
N ASP A 10 18.09 -25.07 -20.60
CA ASP A 10 19.55 -25.17 -20.72
C ASP A 10 20.18 -25.97 -19.58
N GLY A 11 19.58 -25.90 -18.38
CA GLY A 11 20.03 -26.64 -17.20
C GLY A 11 21.29 -26.09 -16.53
N PRO A 12 21.98 -26.90 -15.70
CA PRO A 12 23.25 -26.53 -15.08
C PRO A 12 24.38 -26.45 -16.10
N GLY A 13 25.25 -25.45 -15.97
CA GLY A 13 26.35 -25.22 -16.92
C GLY A 13 27.00 -23.85 -16.77
N GLU A 14 28.00 -23.57 -17.60
CA GLU A 14 28.63 -22.24 -17.67
C GLU A 14 28.08 -21.44 -18.84
N TYR A 15 27.67 -20.21 -18.58
CA TYR A 15 26.98 -19.36 -19.54
C TYR A 15 27.59 -17.97 -19.60
N LEU A 16 27.46 -17.36 -20.78
CA LEU A 16 27.83 -15.97 -21.01
C LEU A 16 26.76 -15.04 -20.44
N VAL A 17 27.17 -14.06 -19.63
CA VAL A 17 26.29 -13.00 -19.13
C VAL A 17 26.26 -11.88 -20.17
N ILE A 18 25.14 -11.74 -20.89
CA ILE A 18 25.04 -10.83 -22.04
C ILE A 18 24.43 -9.46 -21.71
N THR A 19 23.76 -9.35 -20.56
CA THR A 19 23.21 -8.09 -20.05
C THR A 19 23.00 -8.14 -18.54
N GLU A 20 22.76 -6.98 -17.93
CA GLU A 20 22.35 -6.84 -16.54
C GLU A 20 21.06 -6.01 -16.49
N SER A 21 20.05 -6.49 -15.75
CA SER A 21 18.75 -5.83 -15.61
C SER A 21 18.42 -5.59 -14.15
N ARG A 22 18.52 -4.33 -13.71
CA ARG A 22 18.31 -3.95 -12.31
C ARG A 22 17.01 -3.22 -12.08
N ALA A 23 16.70 -2.22 -12.92
CA ALA A 23 15.48 -1.45 -12.82
C ALA A 23 15.17 -0.70 -14.14
N GLY A 24 13.95 -0.17 -14.25
CA GLY A 24 13.58 0.74 -15.33
C GLY A 24 13.74 0.11 -16.72
N ASN A 25 14.58 0.73 -17.56
CA ASN A 25 14.76 0.34 -18.97
C ASN A 25 15.96 -0.59 -19.21
N ASP A 26 16.57 -1.13 -18.16
CA ASP A 26 17.69 -2.05 -18.30
C ASP A 26 17.27 -3.30 -19.09
N GLY A 27 18.15 -3.78 -19.98
CA GLY A 27 17.89 -4.97 -20.79
C GLY A 27 16.85 -4.81 -21.90
N ILE A 28 16.26 -3.63 -22.10
CA ILE A 28 15.34 -3.39 -23.24
C ILE A 28 16.06 -3.66 -24.56
N GLY A 29 15.41 -4.46 -25.43
CA GLY A 29 15.92 -4.83 -26.74
C GLY A 29 16.99 -5.93 -26.73
N VAL A 30 17.33 -6.48 -25.56
CA VAL A 30 18.20 -7.66 -25.42
C VAL A 30 17.33 -8.89 -25.20
N THR A 31 17.50 -9.90 -26.06
CA THR A 31 16.83 -11.20 -25.92
C THR A 31 17.81 -12.25 -25.43
N ILE A 32 17.46 -12.94 -24.36
CA ILE A 32 18.19 -14.10 -23.84
C ILE A 32 17.89 -15.28 -24.75
N THR A 33 18.96 -15.85 -25.30
CA THR A 33 18.90 -17.06 -26.13
C THR A 33 19.49 -18.25 -25.38
N PRO A 34 19.15 -19.50 -25.77
CA PRO A 34 19.78 -20.69 -25.21
C PRO A 34 21.33 -20.57 -25.20
N GLY A 35 21.96 -20.86 -24.07
CA GLY A 35 23.40 -20.72 -23.86
C GLY A 35 23.85 -19.34 -23.36
N THR A 36 22.93 -18.41 -23.09
CA THR A 36 23.21 -17.08 -22.54
C THR A 36 22.32 -16.78 -21.35
N VAL A 37 22.76 -15.87 -20.49
CA VAL A 37 22.03 -15.45 -19.28
C VAL A 37 22.13 -13.94 -19.07
N ALA A 38 21.27 -13.40 -18.22
CA ALA A 38 21.36 -12.02 -17.75
C ALA A 38 21.41 -11.96 -16.24
N TYR A 39 22.24 -11.09 -15.68
CA TYR A 39 22.16 -10.80 -14.25
C TYR A 39 20.91 -9.97 -13.97
N VAL A 40 20.13 -10.34 -12.95
CA VAL A 40 18.92 -9.64 -12.53
C VAL A 40 18.93 -9.42 -11.03
N THR A 41 18.45 -8.26 -10.58
CA THR A 41 18.20 -8.00 -9.15
C THR A 41 16.72 -8.13 -8.82
N THR A 42 16.41 -8.20 -7.53
CA THR A 42 15.04 -8.26 -7.02
C THR A 42 14.25 -7.03 -7.46
N GLY A 43 13.16 -7.26 -8.19
CA GLY A 43 12.33 -6.19 -8.78
C GLY A 43 12.80 -5.73 -10.18
N GLY A 44 13.92 -6.24 -10.68
CA GLY A 44 14.38 -5.98 -12.04
C GLY A 44 13.50 -6.65 -13.09
N PRO A 45 13.27 -6.01 -14.25
CA PRO A 45 12.50 -6.61 -15.32
C PRO A 45 13.22 -7.82 -15.93
N ILE A 46 12.48 -8.90 -16.20
CA ILE A 46 13.03 -10.09 -16.85
C ILE A 46 13.20 -9.80 -18.34
N PRO A 47 14.42 -9.90 -18.91
CA PRO A 47 14.62 -9.67 -20.33
C PRO A 47 13.92 -10.72 -21.21
N ASP A 48 13.57 -10.34 -22.43
CA ASP A 48 12.86 -11.20 -23.37
C ASP A 48 13.62 -12.52 -23.60
N GLY A 49 12.89 -13.63 -23.76
CA GLY A 49 13.46 -14.96 -24.01
C GLY A 49 13.88 -15.73 -22.75
N ALA A 50 14.15 -15.07 -21.63
CA ALA A 50 14.33 -15.75 -20.35
C ALA A 50 12.98 -16.22 -19.79
N ASN A 51 12.97 -17.38 -19.14
CA ASN A 51 11.74 -17.96 -18.59
C ASN A 51 11.91 -18.57 -17.18
N ALA A 52 13.07 -18.37 -16.55
CA ALA A 52 13.30 -18.65 -15.14
C ALA A 52 14.40 -17.73 -14.59
N VAL A 53 14.44 -17.57 -13.27
CA VAL A 53 15.56 -16.95 -12.55
C VAL A 53 16.17 -17.99 -11.61
N VAL A 54 17.50 -18.12 -11.64
CA VAL A 54 18.27 -18.90 -10.66
C VAL A 54 18.93 -17.92 -9.70
N GLN A 55 18.76 -18.14 -8.40
CA GLN A 55 19.29 -17.28 -7.36
C GLN A 55 20.82 -17.31 -7.36
N VAL A 56 21.46 -16.21 -6.97
CA VAL A 56 22.94 -16.11 -6.95
C VAL A 56 23.59 -17.19 -6.08
N GLU A 57 22.90 -17.64 -5.03
CA GLU A 57 23.31 -18.72 -4.12
C GLU A 57 23.46 -20.07 -4.84
N ASP A 58 22.70 -20.28 -5.92
CA ASP A 58 22.77 -21.48 -6.77
C ASP A 58 23.64 -21.24 -8.02
N THR A 59 24.59 -20.31 -7.92
CA THR A 59 25.57 -20.00 -8.97
C THR A 59 26.99 -19.86 -8.44
N GLU A 60 27.97 -20.06 -9.31
CA GLU A 60 29.39 -19.75 -9.05
C GLU A 60 29.90 -18.72 -10.06
N GLU A 61 30.60 -17.70 -9.58
CA GLU A 61 31.35 -16.80 -10.46
C GLU A 61 32.54 -17.55 -11.07
N VAL A 62 32.68 -17.45 -12.39
CA VAL A 62 33.82 -18.04 -13.10
C VAL A 62 34.94 -17.01 -13.14
N ILE A 63 36.13 -17.35 -12.63
CA ILE A 63 37.32 -16.49 -12.72
C ILE A 63 37.70 -16.33 -14.20
N GLN A 64 37.87 -15.09 -14.64
CA GLN A 64 38.16 -14.77 -16.03
C GLN A 64 39.47 -14.01 -16.18
N ALA A 65 40.11 -14.16 -17.34
CA ALA A 65 41.24 -13.34 -17.68
C ALA A 65 40.79 -11.89 -17.95
N LEU A 66 41.67 -10.92 -17.71
CA LEU A 66 41.42 -9.52 -18.04
C LEU A 66 41.03 -9.36 -19.51
N GLY A 67 39.83 -8.83 -19.77
CA GLY A 67 39.30 -8.57 -21.11
C GLY A 67 38.34 -9.63 -21.65
N GLU A 68 38.07 -10.70 -20.90
CA GLU A 68 37.03 -11.67 -21.26
C GLU A 68 35.62 -11.19 -20.84
N LEU A 69 34.61 -11.70 -21.53
CA LEU A 69 33.20 -11.40 -21.23
C LEU A 69 32.74 -12.20 -20.01
N LYS A 70 32.03 -11.54 -19.08
CA LYS A 70 31.48 -12.10 -17.83
C LYS A 70 30.76 -13.44 -18.05
N ARG A 71 31.10 -14.45 -17.24
CA ARG A 71 30.49 -15.77 -17.22
C ARG A 71 30.08 -16.14 -15.82
N VAL A 72 29.07 -16.98 -15.74
CA VAL A 72 28.57 -17.58 -14.50
C VAL A 72 28.31 -19.06 -14.72
N ARG A 73 28.56 -19.86 -13.69
CA ARG A 73 28.13 -21.25 -13.64
C ARG A 73 26.81 -21.36 -12.88
N ILE A 74 25.79 -21.90 -13.53
CA ILE A 74 24.50 -22.26 -12.93
C ILE A 74 24.61 -23.67 -12.36
N LEU A 75 24.29 -23.84 -11.08
CA LEU A 75 24.49 -25.12 -10.36
C LEU A 75 23.23 -26.01 -10.35
N MET A 76 22.05 -25.42 -10.58
CA MET A 76 20.77 -26.12 -10.46
C MET A 76 19.97 -26.13 -11.76
N GLN A 77 19.11 -27.14 -11.89
CA GLN A 77 18.12 -27.19 -12.97
C GLN A 77 16.92 -26.30 -12.59
N ALA A 78 16.74 -25.20 -13.31
CA ALA A 78 15.56 -24.36 -13.15
C ALA A 78 14.32 -25.00 -13.79
N ARG A 79 13.15 -24.77 -13.20
CA ARG A 79 11.86 -25.02 -13.83
C ARG A 79 11.34 -23.75 -14.49
N HIS A 80 10.52 -23.88 -15.52
CA HIS A 80 9.85 -22.74 -16.13
C HIS A 80 9.06 -21.93 -15.08
N GLY A 81 9.22 -20.62 -15.08
CA GLY A 81 8.60 -19.68 -14.15
C GLY A 81 9.22 -19.63 -12.75
N LEU A 82 10.35 -20.33 -12.50
CA LEU A 82 11.03 -20.24 -11.21
C LEU A 82 11.46 -18.79 -10.93
N ASP A 83 11.09 -18.28 -9.75
CA ASP A 83 11.43 -16.95 -9.24
C ASP A 83 11.12 -15.76 -10.18
N ILE A 84 10.17 -15.97 -11.10
CA ILE A 84 9.57 -14.90 -11.91
C ILE A 84 8.21 -14.55 -11.31
N ARG A 85 7.96 -13.25 -11.16
CA ARG A 85 6.64 -12.70 -10.83
C ARG A 85 5.95 -12.24 -12.12
N PRO A 86 4.93 -12.96 -12.63
CA PRO A 86 4.21 -12.54 -13.81
C PRO A 86 3.53 -11.18 -13.61
N VAL A 87 3.29 -10.47 -14.71
CA VAL A 87 2.50 -9.23 -14.68
C VAL A 87 1.14 -9.50 -14.05
N GLY A 88 0.77 -8.70 -13.06
CA GLY A 88 -0.51 -8.82 -12.35
C GLY A 88 -0.58 -9.94 -11.31
N CYS A 89 0.52 -10.59 -10.93
CA CYS A 89 0.49 -11.70 -9.97
C CYS A 89 0.04 -11.31 -8.55
N ASP A 90 0.34 -10.07 -8.14
CA ASP A 90 -0.05 -9.56 -6.82
C ASP A 90 -1.45 -8.92 -6.87
N ILE A 91 -1.71 -8.09 -7.89
CA ILE A 91 -3.01 -7.44 -8.13
C ILE A 91 -3.24 -7.43 -9.64
N GLU A 92 -4.31 -8.10 -10.08
CA GLU A 92 -4.72 -8.09 -11.47
C GLU A 92 -5.33 -6.75 -11.87
N LYS A 93 -5.15 -6.39 -13.14
CA LYS A 93 -5.75 -5.20 -13.73
C LYS A 93 -7.28 -5.20 -13.53
N ASP A 94 -7.84 -4.01 -13.33
CA ASP A 94 -9.28 -3.78 -13.17
C ASP A 94 -9.92 -4.51 -11.96
N THR A 95 -9.10 -5.01 -11.03
CA THR A 95 -9.57 -5.59 -9.76
C THR A 95 -9.95 -4.50 -8.77
N VAL A 96 -11.05 -4.71 -8.04
CA VAL A 96 -11.43 -3.89 -6.88
C VAL A 96 -10.45 -4.14 -5.74
N VAL A 97 -9.62 -3.15 -5.42
CA VAL A 97 -8.62 -3.23 -4.36
C VAL A 97 -9.16 -2.80 -3.00
N LEU A 98 -10.16 -1.91 -2.98
CA LEU A 98 -10.93 -1.54 -1.79
C LEU A 98 -12.39 -1.35 -2.14
N LYS A 99 -13.28 -1.88 -1.30
CA LYS A 99 -14.73 -1.77 -1.49
C LYS A 99 -15.32 -0.61 -0.70
N ALA A 100 -16.44 -0.08 -1.18
CA ALA A 100 -17.27 0.82 -0.40
C ALA A 100 -17.66 0.17 0.94
N GLY A 101 -17.52 0.90 2.05
CA GLY A 101 -17.77 0.37 3.39
C GLY A 101 -16.53 -0.18 4.11
N GLU A 102 -15.39 -0.33 3.44
CA GLU A 102 -14.15 -0.77 4.08
C GLU A 102 -13.46 0.37 4.85
N GLN A 103 -12.90 0.05 6.01
CA GLN A 103 -12.19 1.00 6.86
C GLN A 103 -10.78 1.24 6.30
N VAL A 104 -10.39 2.51 6.18
CA VAL A 104 -9.06 2.92 5.71
C VAL A 104 -8.10 2.97 6.89
N GLY A 105 -7.30 1.92 7.05
CA GLY A 105 -6.17 1.86 7.96
C GLY A 105 -4.82 2.02 7.25
N PRO A 106 -3.70 1.76 7.95
CA PRO A 106 -2.36 1.87 7.37
C PRO A 106 -2.12 0.94 6.16
N ALA A 107 -2.70 -0.26 6.17
CA ALA A 107 -2.53 -1.23 5.08
C ALA A 107 -3.26 -0.77 3.81
N GLU A 108 -4.49 -0.28 3.96
CA GLU A 108 -5.33 0.23 2.88
C GLU A 108 -4.71 1.47 2.25
N ILE A 109 -4.05 2.31 3.05
CA ILE A 109 -3.27 3.45 2.57
C ILE A 109 -2.09 3.01 1.70
N GLY A 110 -1.36 1.97 2.14
CA GLY A 110 -0.29 1.38 1.33
C GLY A 110 -0.81 0.86 0.00
N LEU A 111 -1.95 0.16 0.03
CA LEU A 111 -2.61 -0.37 -1.16
C LEU A 111 -3.05 0.74 -2.14
N LEU A 112 -3.66 1.81 -1.63
CA LEU A 112 -4.03 3.00 -2.42
C LEU A 112 -2.82 3.64 -3.10
N ALA A 113 -1.71 3.76 -2.37
CA ALA A 113 -0.47 4.30 -2.91
C ALA A 113 0.12 3.40 -4.00
N THR A 114 0.09 2.07 -3.82
CA THR A 114 0.54 1.08 -4.82
C THR A 114 -0.21 1.21 -6.14
N VAL A 115 -1.51 1.50 -6.10
CA VAL A 115 -2.34 1.69 -7.31
C VAL A 115 -2.39 3.13 -7.81
N GLY A 116 -1.57 4.04 -7.25
CA GLY A 116 -1.48 5.43 -7.68
C GLY A 116 -2.66 6.32 -7.28
N VAL A 117 -3.53 5.87 -6.36
CA VAL A 117 -4.66 6.67 -5.87
C VAL A 117 -4.18 7.57 -4.74
N MET A 118 -4.11 8.88 -5.03
CA MET A 118 -3.67 9.89 -4.06
C MET A 118 -4.82 10.51 -3.28
N GLU A 119 -6.06 10.33 -3.75
CA GLU A 119 -7.25 10.96 -3.22
C GLU A 119 -8.41 9.96 -3.20
N VAL A 120 -8.99 9.71 -2.02
CA VAL A 120 -10.12 8.79 -1.83
C VAL A 120 -11.28 9.47 -1.10
N LYS A 121 -12.51 9.16 -1.52
CA LYS A 121 -13.74 9.60 -0.86
C LYS A 121 -14.05 8.71 0.34
N VAL A 122 -14.24 9.32 1.50
CA VAL A 122 -14.58 8.60 2.74
C VAL A 122 -15.81 9.17 3.44
N HIS A 123 -16.46 8.33 4.24
CA HIS A 123 -17.50 8.76 5.16
C HIS A 123 -16.86 9.63 6.25
N PRO A 124 -17.46 10.80 6.56
CA PRO A 124 -16.98 11.64 7.64
C PRO A 124 -17.12 10.92 8.98
N SER A 125 -16.16 11.11 9.88
CA SER A 125 -16.28 10.64 11.25
C SER A 125 -17.51 11.28 11.91
N PRO A 126 -18.38 10.50 12.57
CA PRO A 126 -19.51 11.06 13.27
C PRO A 126 -19.00 11.91 14.43
N THR A 127 -19.60 13.07 14.58
CA THR A 127 -19.39 13.89 15.77
C THR A 127 -20.41 13.52 16.81
N ILE A 128 -19.94 13.21 18.01
CA ILE A 128 -20.79 12.94 19.16
C ILE A 128 -20.58 14.02 20.21
N ALA A 129 -21.68 14.52 20.76
CA ALA A 129 -21.67 15.32 21.97
C ALA A 129 -22.11 14.42 23.14
N VAL A 130 -21.28 14.37 24.18
CA VAL A 130 -21.59 13.68 25.44
C VAL A 130 -21.84 14.74 26.50
N LEU A 131 -22.92 14.59 27.26
CA LEU A 131 -23.26 15.48 28.36
C LEU A 131 -23.67 14.66 29.59
N SER A 132 -23.14 15.05 30.74
CA SER A 132 -23.54 14.47 32.03
C SER A 132 -24.58 15.38 32.71
N THR A 133 -25.74 14.81 33.08
CA THR A 133 -26.79 15.51 33.84
C THR A 133 -27.07 14.83 35.17
N GLY A 134 -27.21 15.63 36.22
CA GLY A 134 -27.50 15.16 37.58
C GLY A 134 -27.20 16.27 38.57
N ASP A 135 -28.10 16.49 39.53
CA ASP A 135 -27.93 17.49 40.59
C ASP A 135 -26.82 17.07 41.59
N GLU A 136 -26.48 15.79 41.60
CA GLU A 136 -25.42 15.17 42.36
C GLU A 136 -24.02 15.39 41.76
N LEU A 137 -23.91 15.77 40.49
CA LEU A 137 -22.62 15.83 39.78
C LEU A 137 -21.82 17.10 40.13
N VAL A 138 -20.56 16.93 40.51
CA VAL A 138 -19.61 18.03 40.77
C VAL A 138 -18.32 17.88 39.96
N GLU A 139 -17.58 18.96 39.71
CA GLU A 139 -16.35 18.97 38.88
C GLU A 139 -15.33 17.90 39.31
N ALA A 140 -14.58 17.32 38.37
CA ALA A 140 -13.61 16.27 38.70
C ALA A 140 -12.45 16.78 39.58
N THR A 141 -12.17 18.09 39.51
CA THR A 141 -11.24 18.80 40.39
C THR A 141 -11.76 19.06 41.82
N THR A 142 -13.00 18.66 42.14
CA THR A 142 -13.58 18.86 43.47
C THR A 142 -12.84 18.02 44.52
N GLY A 143 -12.10 18.69 45.41
CA GLY A 143 -11.23 18.01 46.39
C GLY A 143 -11.94 17.27 47.53
N CYS A 144 -13.15 17.68 47.92
CA CYS A 144 -13.95 17.02 48.95
C CYS A 144 -15.43 16.97 48.55
N LEU A 145 -16.04 15.79 48.63
CA LEU A 145 -17.45 15.59 48.29
C LEU A 145 -18.36 15.77 49.51
N SER A 146 -19.46 16.50 49.34
CA SER A 146 -20.54 16.56 50.33
C SER A 146 -21.50 15.37 50.16
N ARG A 147 -22.36 15.14 51.16
CA ARG A 147 -23.37 14.08 51.12
C ARG A 147 -24.26 14.24 49.87
N GLY A 148 -24.34 13.18 49.06
CA GLY A 148 -25.15 13.17 47.85
C GLY A 148 -24.45 13.76 46.62
N GLN A 149 -23.14 14.02 46.68
CA GLN A 149 -22.34 14.45 45.52
C GLN A 149 -21.47 13.31 44.98
N VAL A 150 -21.30 13.28 43.67
CA VAL A 150 -20.39 12.38 42.94
C VAL A 150 -19.64 13.18 41.86
N LEU A 151 -18.41 12.78 41.57
CA LEU A 151 -17.57 13.49 40.59
C LEU A 151 -18.06 13.27 39.16
N ARG A 152 -18.04 14.34 38.36
CA ARG A 152 -18.27 14.36 36.92
C ARG A 152 -16.97 13.94 36.22
N ILE A 153 -16.82 12.64 35.97
CA ILE A 153 -15.57 12.07 35.44
C ILE A 153 -15.47 12.08 33.90
N TRP A 154 -16.58 12.32 33.18
CA TRP A 154 -16.65 12.13 31.72
C TRP A 154 -16.61 13.43 30.91
N ASP A 155 -16.85 14.59 31.52
CA ASP A 155 -16.95 15.86 30.78
C ASP A 155 -15.62 16.63 30.70
N GLU A 156 -14.64 16.29 31.55
CA GLU A 156 -13.34 16.99 31.63
C GLU A 156 -12.40 16.66 30.46
N TYR A 157 -12.72 15.62 29.67
CA TYR A 157 -12.16 15.41 28.33
C TYR A 157 -13.24 15.73 27.29
N SER A 158 -13.51 17.01 27.08
CA SER A 158 -14.47 17.49 26.09
C SER A 158 -14.05 17.06 24.68
N PHE A 159 -14.50 15.90 24.21
CA PHE A 159 -14.42 15.52 22.81
C PHE A 159 -15.66 16.05 22.08
N VAL A 160 -15.80 17.38 22.00
CA VAL A 160 -16.78 18.02 21.10
C VAL A 160 -16.02 18.37 19.82
N ARG A 161 -16.25 17.62 18.73
CA ARG A 161 -15.72 17.95 17.40
C ARG A 161 -16.84 18.06 16.39
N GLU A 162 -17.62 19.15 16.39
CA GLU A 162 -18.59 19.60 15.36
C GLU A 162 -19.05 18.61 14.25
N VAL A 163 -20.36 18.31 14.16
CA VAL A 163 -20.94 17.45 13.10
C VAL A 163 -20.95 18.24 11.78
N SER A 164 -20.04 17.91 10.87
CA SER A 164 -20.13 18.34 9.46
C SER A 164 -20.24 17.12 8.55
N PHE A 165 -21.33 17.04 7.78
CA PHE A 165 -21.46 16.10 6.68
C PHE A 165 -20.86 16.75 5.42
N GLU A 166 -19.55 16.64 5.27
CA GLU A 166 -18.88 17.04 4.03
C GLU A 166 -18.22 15.85 3.35
N LYS A 167 -18.16 15.89 2.02
CA LYS A 167 -17.34 14.96 1.24
C LYS A 167 -15.89 15.27 1.56
N PHE A 168 -15.22 14.35 2.25
CA PHE A 168 -13.79 14.48 2.52
C PHE A 168 -13.01 13.73 1.45
N THR A 169 -12.03 14.42 0.87
CA THR A 169 -11.01 13.83 0.05
C THR A 169 -9.76 13.67 0.90
N LEU A 170 -9.35 12.44 1.15
CA LEU A 170 -8.09 12.15 1.83
C LEU A 170 -6.94 12.25 0.83
N ARG A 171 -6.11 13.30 0.93
CA ARG A 171 -4.92 13.49 0.10
C ARG A 171 -3.66 12.84 0.68
N LEU A 172 -3.23 11.73 0.11
CA LEU A 172 -2.03 11.01 0.56
C LEU A 172 -0.75 11.81 0.29
N THR A 173 0.01 12.08 1.35
CA THR A 173 1.40 12.60 1.27
C THR A 173 2.35 11.57 1.83
N CYS A 174 3.53 11.41 1.20
CA CYS A 174 4.51 10.40 1.55
C CYS A 174 4.88 10.41 3.06
N GLY A 175 4.55 9.31 3.75
CA GLY A 175 5.03 9.00 5.10
C GLY A 175 4.21 9.50 6.30
N HIS A 176 3.12 10.26 6.10
CA HIS A 176 2.23 10.69 7.19
C HIS A 176 0.77 10.81 6.73
N LEU A 177 -0.18 10.51 7.62
CA LEU A 177 -1.61 10.65 7.39
C LEU A 177 -2.04 12.14 7.40
N ILE A 178 -2.03 12.74 6.20
CA ILE A 178 -3.01 13.63 5.53
C ILE A 178 -3.70 14.79 6.29
N GLU A 179 -3.53 15.99 5.71
CA GLU A 179 -4.39 17.18 5.84
C GLU A 179 -5.78 16.94 5.21
N ALA A 180 -6.85 16.99 6.02
CA ALA A 180 -8.22 16.97 5.53
C ALA A 180 -8.66 18.39 5.12
N ARG A 181 -9.06 18.60 3.86
CA ARG A 181 -9.64 19.88 3.40
C ARG A 181 -11.15 19.78 3.22
N SER A 182 -11.86 20.64 3.95
CA SER A 182 -13.31 20.90 3.84
C SER A 182 -13.54 22.07 2.85
N THR A 183 -14.67 22.04 2.14
CA THR A 183 -15.14 23.15 1.31
C THR A 183 -16.55 23.53 1.75
N ARG A 184 -16.61 24.36 2.80
CA ARG A 184 -17.71 25.30 3.19
C ARG A 184 -18.76 24.77 4.19
N ALA A 185 -18.92 25.54 5.28
CA ALA A 185 -19.78 25.30 6.45
C ALA A 185 -21.31 25.49 6.23
N VAL A 186 -22.13 24.75 7.01
CA VAL A 186 -23.25 25.22 7.89
C VAL A 186 -24.16 24.04 8.38
N GLY A 187 -24.33 23.95 9.72
CA GLY A 187 -25.49 23.62 10.60
C GLY A 187 -26.63 22.61 10.29
N ASP A 188 -26.93 21.71 11.25
CA ASP A 188 -28.18 21.61 12.08
C ASP A 188 -28.26 20.27 12.88
N PHE A 189 -28.73 20.29 14.13
CA PHE A 189 -28.64 19.15 15.09
C PHE A 189 -29.96 18.40 15.35
N ARG A 190 -29.89 17.05 15.41
CA ARG A 190 -30.85 16.16 16.11
C ARG A 190 -30.10 15.17 16.99
N PHE A 191 -30.54 15.03 18.24
CA PHE A 191 -29.91 14.22 19.30
C PHE A 191 -30.44 12.78 19.30
N MET A 192 -29.58 11.77 19.55
CA MET A 192 -29.98 10.39 19.88
C MET A 192 -28.86 9.63 20.60
N GLY A 193 -29.13 9.15 21.82
CA GLY A 193 -28.68 7.83 22.30
C GLY A 193 -27.34 7.69 23.02
N SER A 194 -27.39 6.97 24.14
CA SER A 194 -26.33 6.57 25.07
C SER A 194 -25.40 5.45 24.57
N GLU A 195 -24.14 5.54 24.99
CA GLU A 195 -23.10 4.50 25.15
C GLU A 195 -23.07 3.32 24.16
N GLN A 196 -22.14 3.39 23.21
CA GLN A 196 -21.16 2.32 22.90
C GLN A 196 -20.01 2.91 22.07
N GLY A 197 -18.79 2.44 22.35
CA GLY A 197 -17.53 3.03 21.91
C GLY A 197 -17.43 3.25 20.40
N LEU A 198 -17.11 4.49 20.02
CA LEU A 198 -16.67 4.80 18.65
C LEU A 198 -15.19 4.48 18.52
N THR A 199 -14.85 3.57 17.61
CA THR A 199 -13.49 3.38 17.12
C THR A 199 -13.27 4.38 15.99
N GLU A 200 -12.25 5.24 16.11
CA GLU A 200 -11.91 6.19 15.05
C GLU A 200 -11.42 5.44 13.81
N GLY A 201 -12.11 5.61 12.68
CA GLY A 201 -11.57 5.28 11.38
C GLY A 201 -12.47 5.78 10.25
N TYR A 202 -11.83 6.09 9.12
CA TYR A 202 -12.52 6.54 7.92
C TYR A 202 -12.99 5.33 7.12
N THR A 203 -14.12 5.44 6.44
CA THR A 203 -14.68 4.34 5.63
C THR A 203 -14.82 4.77 4.18
N VAL A 204 -14.38 3.97 3.20
CA VAL A 204 -14.43 4.31 1.78
C VAL A 204 -15.88 4.42 1.28
N GLN A 205 -16.19 5.43 0.46
CA GLN A 205 -17.55 5.70 -0.06
C GLN A 205 -17.88 5.02 -1.40
N CYS A 206 -16.88 4.55 -2.15
CA CYS A 206 -17.06 3.94 -3.47
C CYS A 206 -15.97 2.89 -3.72
N ASP A 207 -16.24 1.93 -4.59
CA ASP A 207 -15.25 0.93 -4.97
C ASP A 207 -14.05 1.58 -5.68
N ILE A 208 -12.85 1.05 -5.43
CA ILE A 208 -11.61 1.56 -5.99
C ILE A 208 -10.96 0.45 -6.80
N LEU A 209 -10.67 0.75 -8.06
CA LEU A 209 -10.05 -0.16 -9.03
C LEU A 209 -8.59 0.21 -9.27
N LEU A 210 -7.77 -0.79 -9.60
CA LEU A 210 -6.47 -0.56 -10.22
C LEU A 210 -6.64 0.05 -11.62
N LYS A 211 -6.01 1.21 -11.88
CA LYS A 211 -5.98 1.86 -13.21
C LYS A 211 -4.58 1.79 -13.83
N GLU A 212 -4.52 1.52 -15.13
CA GLU A 212 -3.33 1.75 -15.96
C GLU A 212 -3.51 3.06 -16.72
N ASP A 213 -2.97 4.17 -16.21
CA ASP A 213 -2.66 5.33 -17.05
C ASP A 213 -1.31 5.88 -16.58
N GLY A 214 -0.28 5.74 -17.42
CA GLY A 214 1.11 5.98 -17.06
C GLY A 214 1.34 7.35 -16.45
N TRP A 215 1.91 7.39 -15.23
CA TRP A 215 2.52 8.54 -14.54
C TRP A 215 2.02 9.94 -14.94
N GLY A 216 0.70 10.09 -15.06
CA GLY A 216 0.04 11.25 -15.62
C GLY A 216 -1.23 11.52 -14.85
N HIS A 217 -1.30 12.71 -14.24
CA HIS A 217 -2.46 13.20 -13.50
C HIS A 217 -3.74 13.02 -14.30
N THR A 218 -4.47 11.93 -14.06
CA THR A 218 -5.77 11.67 -14.66
C THR A 218 -6.82 11.68 -13.53
N PRO A 219 -7.86 12.52 -13.62
CA PRO A 219 -8.83 12.67 -12.55
C PRO A 219 -9.64 11.38 -12.34
N MET A 220 -10.12 11.20 -11.10
CA MET A 220 -11.00 10.10 -10.72
C MET A 220 -12.13 9.90 -11.73
N ARG A 221 -12.30 8.66 -12.18
CA ARG A 221 -13.54 8.18 -12.82
C ARG A 221 -14.18 7.23 -11.84
N GLU A 222 -15.31 7.68 -11.30
CA GLU A 222 -16.28 6.92 -10.52
C GLU A 222 -16.94 5.87 -11.40
N ILE A 223 -17.34 4.74 -10.81
CA ILE A 223 -18.38 3.86 -11.34
C ILE A 223 -19.53 3.90 -10.34
#